data_AF-A0A1R3HDD9-F1
#
_entry.id   AF-A0A1R3HDD9-F1
#
_cell.length_a   1.000
_cell.length_b   1.000
_cell.length_c   1.000
_cell.angle_alpha   90.00
_cell.angle_beta   90.00
_cell.angle_gamma   90.00
#
_symmetry.space_group_name_H-M   'P 1'
#
loop_
_entity.id
_entity.type
_entity.pdbx_description
1 polymer ?
#
loop_
_entity_poly.entity_id
_entity_poly.type
_entity_poly.pdbx_seq_one_letter_code
_entity_poly.pdbx_strand_id
1 'polypeptide(L)'
;MDLQRLEGLVNVVGKQRLVLDLSCRKKEGKYAIVTDRWQKFSDVYLDKEVLDFLAKYADEFLVHGVDVEGKKLGIDEELVELLGEHSPIPVTYAGGVTVMDDLETIKAAGKGRVDVTVGSALDIFGGNLAYSEVVAWHKRNITVTNKA
;
A
#
# COMPACT_ATOMS: atom_id res chain seq x y z
N MET A 1 -13.52 -3.20 12.99
CA MET A 1 -13.50 -4.31 12.01
C MET A 1 -14.41 -5.41 12.52
N ASP A 2 -15.27 -5.97 11.68
CA ASP A 2 -16.16 -7.08 12.04
C ASP A 2 -15.52 -8.40 11.55
N LEU A 3 -14.90 -9.13 12.48
CA LEU A 3 -14.16 -10.36 12.17
C LEU A 3 -15.08 -11.49 11.68
N GLN A 4 -16.32 -11.57 12.17
CA GLN A 4 -17.25 -12.62 11.75
C GLN A 4 -17.60 -12.49 10.26
N ARG A 5 -17.74 -11.24 9.77
CA ARG A 5 -17.93 -11.00 8.34
C ARG A 5 -16.71 -11.35 7.52
N LEU A 6 -15.51 -11.02 8.01
CA LEU A 6 -14.26 -11.35 7.32
C LEU A 6 -14.07 -12.88 7.22
N GLU A 7 -14.29 -13.61 8.32
CA GLU A 7 -14.29 -15.08 8.34
C GLU A 7 -15.34 -15.65 7.38
N GLY A 8 -16.54 -15.07 7.37
CA GLY A 8 -17.59 -15.43 6.41
C GLY A 8 -17.14 -15.29 4.96
N LEU A 9 -16.47 -14.18 4.61
CA LEU A 9 -15.90 -13.96 3.28
C LEU A 9 -14.82 -15.00 2.96
N VAL A 10 -13.87 -15.22 3.88
CA VAL A 10 -12.80 -16.22 3.71
C VAL A 10 -13.38 -17.62 3.46
N ASN A 11 -14.43 -18.00 4.19
CA ASN A 11 -15.09 -19.30 4.02
C ASN A 11 -15.76 -19.46 2.64
N VAL A 12 -16.29 -18.38 2.07
CA VAL A 12 -17.01 -18.42 0.79
C VAL A 12 -16.05 -18.35 -0.40
N VAL A 13 -15.05 -17.47 -0.38
CA VAL A 13 -14.18 -17.21 -1.55
C VAL A 13 -12.76 -17.76 -1.41
N GLY A 14 -12.32 -18.06 -0.19
CA GLY A 14 -10.94 -18.41 0.14
C GLY A 14 -10.03 -17.18 0.26
N LYS A 15 -9.12 -17.20 1.24
CA LYS A 15 -8.21 -16.06 1.51
C LYS A 15 -7.33 -15.69 0.31
N GLN A 16 -6.97 -16.67 -0.51
CA GLN A 16 -6.16 -16.53 -1.72
C GLN A 16 -6.82 -15.69 -2.83
N ARG A 17 -8.08 -15.26 -2.63
CA ARG A 17 -8.83 -14.40 -3.55
C ARG A 17 -9.26 -13.09 -2.87
N LEU A 18 -8.68 -12.77 -1.72
CA LEU A 18 -9.02 -11.60 -0.93
C LEU A 18 -7.83 -10.66 -0.83
N VAL A 19 -8.10 -9.39 -1.12
CA VAL A 19 -7.22 -8.25 -0.83
C VAL A 19 -7.87 -7.46 0.29
N LEU A 20 -7.12 -7.18 1.35
CA LEU A 20 -7.58 -6.28 2.40
C LEU A 20 -7.10 -4.86 2.12
N ASP A 21 -8.06 -3.96 1.93
CA ASP A 21 -7.83 -2.52 1.82
C ASP A 21 -7.77 -1.88 3.21
N LEU A 22 -6.60 -1.35 3.54
CA LEU A 22 -6.28 -0.71 4.81
C LEU A 22 -5.99 0.77 4.59
N SER A 23 -6.97 1.62 4.87
CA SER A 23 -6.76 3.07 4.93
C SER A 23 -6.05 3.47 6.22
N CYS A 24 -4.89 4.10 6.09
CA CYS A 24 -3.98 4.37 7.19
C CYS A 24 -3.73 5.87 7.35
N ARG A 25 -3.75 6.34 8.60
CA ARG A 25 -3.50 7.74 8.91
C ARG A 25 -2.60 7.86 10.14
N LYS A 26 -1.64 8.79 10.08
CA LYS A 26 -0.68 8.96 11.18
C LYS A 26 -1.35 9.70 12.35
N LYS A 27 -1.22 9.14 13.55
CA LYS A 27 -1.68 9.71 14.81
C LYS A 27 -0.65 9.42 15.89
N GLU A 28 -0.12 10.47 16.51
CA GLU A 28 0.84 10.37 17.63
C GLU A 28 2.05 9.47 17.31
N GLY A 29 2.56 9.57 16.08
CA GLY A 29 3.72 8.80 15.62
C GLY A 29 3.43 7.35 15.22
N LYS A 30 2.16 6.91 15.20
CA LYS A 30 1.75 5.57 14.76
C LYS A 30 0.72 5.66 13.63
N TYR A 31 0.64 4.64 12.79
CA TYR A 31 -0.37 4.56 11.73
C TYR A 31 -1.61 3.82 12.25
N ALA A 32 -2.72 4.52 12.38
CA ALA A 32 -3.99 3.92 12.75
C ALA A 32 -4.81 3.58 11.50
N ILE A 33 -5.52 2.44 11.54
CA ILE A 33 -6.51 2.12 10.52
C ILE A 33 -7.73 3.00 10.74
N VAL A 34 -8.14 3.73 9.70
CA VAL A 34 -9.29 4.62 9.70
C VAL A 34 -10.42 4.05 8.85
N THR A 35 -11.66 4.33 9.25
CA THR A 35 -12.89 3.86 8.60
C THR A 35 -13.86 5.03 8.43
N ASP A 36 -15.01 4.78 7.78
CA ASP A 36 -16.04 5.80 7.51
C ASP A 36 -15.46 7.02 6.78
N ARG A 37 -15.00 6.80 5.53
CA ARG A 37 -14.34 7.83 4.70
C ARG A 37 -13.22 8.56 5.44
N TRP A 38 -12.40 7.78 6.16
CA TRP A 38 -11.24 8.27 6.91
C TRP A 38 -11.57 9.18 8.12
N GLN A 39 -12.84 9.28 8.52
CA GLN A 39 -13.27 10.15 9.61
C GLN A 39 -13.12 9.48 10.98
N LYS A 40 -13.24 8.15 11.04
CA LYS A 40 -13.21 7.39 12.30
C LYS A 40 -11.92 6.59 12.45
N PHE A 41 -11.07 7.05 13.37
CA PHE A 41 -9.93 6.26 13.86
C PHE A 41 -10.43 5.01 14.59
N SER A 42 -9.81 3.87 14.29
CA SER A 42 -9.94 2.67 15.11
C SER A 42 -8.81 2.59 16.14
N ASP A 43 -8.93 1.66 17.08
CA ASP A 43 -7.86 1.32 18.04
C ASP A 43 -6.85 0.32 17.46
N VAL A 44 -6.90 0.06 16.14
CA VAL A 44 -5.98 -0.83 15.44
C VAL A 44 -4.90 0.00 14.77
N TYR A 45 -3.66 -0.21 15.20
CA TYR A 45 -2.48 0.45 14.66
C TYR A 45 -1.68 -0.55 13.84
N LEU A 46 -1.12 -0.11 12.71
CA LEU A 46 -0.23 -0.96 11.94
C LEU A 46 1.08 -1.16 12.68
N ASP A 47 1.38 -2.44 12.89
CA ASP A 47 2.63 -3.00 13.32
C ASP A 47 2.74 -4.42 12.74
N LYS A 48 3.81 -5.13 13.10
CA LYS A 48 4.05 -6.48 12.63
C LYS A 48 2.95 -7.45 13.07
N GLU A 49 2.52 -7.38 14.32
CA GLU A 49 1.54 -8.28 14.91
C GLU A 49 0.17 -8.15 14.24
N VAL A 50 -0.25 -6.91 13.95
CA VAL A 50 -1.50 -6.63 13.23
C VAL A 50 -1.42 -7.11 11.78
N LEU A 51 -0.32 -6.86 11.08
CA LEU A 51 -0.12 -7.35 9.70
C LEU A 51 -0.12 -8.89 9.65
N ASP A 52 0.60 -9.56 10.56
CA ASP A 52 0.62 -11.02 10.69
C ASP A 52 -0.77 -11.59 10.99
N PHE A 53 -1.56 -10.91 11.82
CA PHE A 53 -2.92 -11.32 12.13
C PHE A 53 -3.83 -11.19 10.91
N LEU A 54 -3.81 -10.05 10.21
CA LEU A 54 -4.67 -9.78 9.05
C LEU A 54 -4.32 -10.69 7.86
N ALA A 55 -3.05 -11.05 7.69
CA ALA A 55 -2.58 -11.91 6.61
C ALA A 55 -3.15 -13.35 6.67
N LYS A 56 -3.73 -13.74 7.81
CA LYS A 56 -4.46 -15.02 7.94
C LYS A 56 -5.75 -15.03 7.11
N TYR A 57 -6.27 -13.86 6.74
CA TYR A 57 -7.56 -13.70 6.07
C TYR A 57 -7.45 -13.20 4.62
N ALA A 58 -6.25 -12.90 4.13
CA ALA A 58 -6.01 -12.35 2.80
C ALA A 58 -4.78 -12.95 2.12
N ASP A 59 -4.65 -12.68 0.82
CA ASP A 59 -3.47 -13.00 0.02
C ASP A 59 -2.60 -11.77 -0.25
N GLU A 60 -3.18 -10.58 -0.20
CA GLU A 60 -2.50 -9.30 -0.42
C GLU A 60 -3.10 -8.18 0.44
N PHE A 61 -2.29 -7.17 0.73
CA PHE A 61 -2.73 -5.89 1.28
C PHE A 61 -2.72 -4.78 0.23
N LEU A 62 -3.76 -3.96 0.21
CA LEU A 62 -3.76 -2.65 -0.42
C LEU A 62 -3.76 -1.60 0.68
N VAL A 63 -2.72 -0.78 0.79
CA VAL A 63 -2.55 0.16 1.91
C VAL A 63 -2.57 1.60 1.42
N HIS A 64 -3.56 2.36 1.88
CA HIS A 64 -3.73 3.76 1.50
C HIS A 64 -3.10 4.71 2.53
N GLY A 65 -2.21 5.59 2.08
CA GLY A 65 -1.69 6.71 2.87
C GLY A 65 -2.63 7.90 2.80
N VAL A 66 -3.64 7.95 3.69
CA VAL A 66 -4.75 8.93 3.63
C VAL A 66 -4.28 10.39 3.64
N ASP A 67 -3.19 10.68 4.36
CA ASP A 67 -2.71 12.05 4.47
C ASP A 67 -2.12 12.59 3.15
N VAL A 68 -1.65 11.70 2.25
CA VAL A 68 -1.00 12.06 0.97
C VAL A 68 -1.79 11.67 -0.30
N GLU A 69 -2.77 10.78 -0.18
CA GLU A 69 -3.56 10.29 -1.31
C GLU A 69 -4.27 11.42 -2.08
N GLY A 70 -4.07 11.46 -3.41
CA GLY A 70 -4.72 12.41 -4.31
C GLY A 70 -4.28 13.88 -4.19
N LYS A 71 -3.40 14.21 -3.23
CA LYS A 71 -3.01 15.60 -2.94
C LYS A 71 -1.75 16.08 -3.67
N LYS A 72 -1.03 15.18 -4.36
CA LYS A 72 0.27 15.46 -5.01
C LYS A 72 1.29 16.09 -4.04
N LEU A 73 1.33 15.62 -2.79
CA LEU A 73 2.22 16.13 -1.73
C LEU A 73 3.46 15.26 -1.50
N GLY A 74 3.74 14.31 -2.41
CA GLY A 74 4.76 13.28 -2.22
C GLY A 74 4.23 12.08 -1.43
N ILE A 75 5.05 11.04 -1.36
CA ILE A 75 4.73 9.76 -0.70
C ILE A 75 4.83 9.85 0.82
N ASP A 76 4.24 8.87 1.51
CA ASP A 76 4.45 8.64 2.95
C ASP A 76 5.54 7.58 3.14
N GLU A 77 6.80 8.02 3.14
CA GLU A 77 7.97 7.12 3.17
C GLU A 77 8.01 6.25 4.43
N GLU A 78 7.69 6.80 5.60
CA GLU A 78 7.66 6.05 6.86
C GLU A 78 6.62 4.91 6.84
N LEU A 79 5.47 5.13 6.20
CA LEU A 79 4.48 4.07 6.02
C LEU A 79 5.03 2.98 5.08
N VAL A 80 5.69 3.37 3.99
CA VAL A 80 6.30 2.41 3.05
C VAL A 80 7.41 1.60 3.72
N GLU A 81 8.26 2.20 4.56
CA GLU A 81 9.27 1.50 5.36
C GLU A 81 8.64 0.46 6.30
N LEU A 82 7.59 0.85 7.02
CA LEU A 82 6.85 -0.05 7.91
C LEU A 82 6.32 -1.26 7.15
N LEU A 83 5.72 -1.06 5.97
CA LEU A 83 5.19 -2.13 5.14
C LEU A 83 6.30 -3.03 4.58
N GLY A 84 7.40 -2.45 4.08
CA GLY A 84 8.55 -3.20 3.56
C GLY A 84 9.23 -4.06 4.62
N GLU A 85 9.25 -3.59 5.86
CA GLU A 85 9.80 -4.33 7.00
C GLU A 85 8.88 -5.45 7.48
N HIS A 86 7.58 -5.15 7.62
CA HIS A 86 6.70 -5.99 8.43
C HIS A 86 5.64 -6.76 7.65
N SER A 87 5.34 -6.43 6.39
CA SER A 87 4.31 -7.16 5.66
C SER A 87 4.73 -8.63 5.41
N PRO A 88 3.93 -9.62 5.86
CA PRO A 88 4.23 -11.04 5.64
C PRO A 88 3.72 -11.56 4.29
N ILE A 89 2.89 -10.78 3.58
CA ILE A 89 2.31 -11.08 2.29
C ILE A 89 2.54 -9.90 1.32
N PRO A 90 2.34 -10.06 0.00
CA PRO A 90 2.41 -8.95 -0.94
C PRO A 90 1.61 -7.73 -0.46
N VAL A 91 2.16 -6.56 -0.69
CA VAL A 91 1.55 -5.29 -0.30
C VAL A 91 1.74 -4.26 -1.38
N THR A 92 0.64 -3.64 -1.77
CA THR A 92 0.60 -2.52 -2.69
C THR A 92 0.27 -1.24 -1.92
N TYR A 93 1.15 -0.24 -2.02
CA TYR A 93 0.94 1.09 -1.47
C TYR A 93 0.15 1.98 -2.44
N ALA A 94 -0.80 2.75 -1.91
CA ALA A 94 -1.59 3.72 -2.65
C ALA A 94 -1.54 5.09 -1.99
N GLY A 95 -0.85 6.04 -2.63
CA GLY A 95 -0.84 7.43 -2.16
C GLY A 95 0.34 8.24 -2.68
N GLY A 96 0.11 9.54 -2.88
CA GLY A 96 1.19 10.52 -2.87
C GLY A 96 2.14 10.61 -4.07
N VAL A 97 2.24 9.60 -4.94
CA VAL A 97 3.17 9.62 -6.10
C VAL A 97 2.90 10.84 -7.00
N THR A 98 3.95 11.56 -7.36
CA THR A 98 3.94 12.76 -8.20
C THR A 98 5.00 12.75 -9.29
N VAL A 99 6.18 12.20 -9.01
CA VAL A 99 7.35 12.20 -9.89
C VAL A 99 8.00 10.81 -9.94
N MET A 100 8.91 10.60 -10.90
CA MET A 100 9.62 9.31 -11.02
C MET A 100 10.47 8.97 -9.79
N ASP A 101 11.05 9.98 -9.13
CA ASP A 101 11.87 9.78 -7.92
C ASP A 101 11.07 9.16 -6.77
N ASP A 102 9.76 9.44 -6.68
CA ASP A 102 8.89 8.80 -5.69
C ASP A 102 8.88 7.26 -5.84
N LEU A 103 8.97 6.75 -7.08
CA LEU A 103 9.01 5.31 -7.34
C LEU A 103 10.33 4.69 -6.88
N GLU A 104 11.45 5.40 -7.03
CA GLU A 104 12.75 4.96 -6.53
C GLU A 104 12.78 4.96 -5.00
N THR A 105 12.24 6.01 -4.37
CA THR A 105 12.12 6.09 -2.91
C THR A 105 11.24 4.97 -2.37
N ILE A 106 10.06 4.71 -2.97
CA ILE A 106 9.20 3.59 -2.55
C ILE A 106 9.95 2.27 -2.66
N LYS A 107 10.66 2.04 -3.76
CA LYS A 107 11.42 0.79 -3.95
C LYS A 107 12.50 0.64 -2.88
N ALA A 108 13.23 1.70 -2.56
CA ALA A 108 14.29 1.69 -1.55
C ALA A 108 13.72 1.49 -0.13
N ALA A 109 12.81 2.36 0.30
CA ALA A 109 12.14 2.32 1.61
C ALA A 109 11.38 0.99 1.82
N GLY A 110 10.66 0.55 0.79
CA GLY A 110 9.91 -0.71 0.78
C GLY A 110 10.78 -1.95 0.62
N LYS A 111 12.11 -1.80 0.56
CA LYS A 111 13.09 -2.90 0.41
C LYS A 111 12.83 -3.80 -0.80
N GLY A 112 12.26 -3.23 -1.87
CA GLY A 112 11.84 -3.96 -3.07
C GLY A 112 10.65 -4.90 -2.88
N ARG A 113 9.93 -4.81 -1.75
CA ARG A 113 8.80 -5.68 -1.38
C ARG A 113 7.43 -4.99 -1.42
N VAL A 114 7.41 -3.67 -1.61
CA VAL A 114 6.20 -2.85 -1.65
C VAL A 114 5.94 -2.43 -3.09
N ASP A 115 4.84 -2.90 -3.66
CA ASP A 115 4.33 -2.43 -4.94
C ASP A 115 3.62 -1.07 -4.78
N VAL A 116 3.33 -0.38 -5.90
CA VAL A 116 2.74 0.95 -5.87
C VAL A 116 1.65 1.14 -6.91
N THR A 117 0.58 1.83 -6.54
CA THR A 117 -0.41 2.35 -7.49
C THR A 117 -0.11 3.81 -7.86
N VAL A 118 -0.25 4.13 -9.15
CA VAL A 118 -0.12 5.50 -9.65
C VAL A 118 -1.38 5.86 -10.42
N GLY A 119 -2.11 6.86 -9.92
CA GLY A 119 -3.37 7.34 -10.51
C GLY A 119 -3.22 8.74 -11.11
N SER A 120 -3.71 9.76 -10.41
CA SER A 120 -3.84 11.15 -10.89
C SER A 120 -2.53 11.87 -11.26
N ALA A 121 -1.38 11.29 -10.95
CA ALA A 121 -0.09 11.81 -11.40
C ALA A 121 0.23 11.44 -12.86
N LEU A 122 -0.39 10.39 -13.40
CA LEU A 122 -0.16 9.97 -14.78
C LEU A 122 -0.74 10.98 -15.77
N ASP A 123 0.00 11.24 -16.84
CA ASP A 123 -0.39 12.09 -17.97
C ASP A 123 -1.70 11.66 -18.63
N ILE A 124 -1.95 10.35 -18.75
CA ILE A 124 -3.21 9.78 -19.23
C ILE A 124 -4.43 10.12 -18.35
N PHE A 125 -4.21 10.59 -17.12
CA PHE A 125 -5.23 11.06 -16.19
C PHE A 125 -5.12 12.57 -15.87
N GLY A 126 -4.36 13.33 -16.67
CA GLY A 126 -4.19 14.78 -16.51
C GLY A 126 -3.09 15.19 -15.51
N GLY A 127 -2.22 14.27 -15.13
CA GLY A 127 -0.99 14.57 -14.40
C GLY A 127 0.20 14.88 -15.31
N ASN A 128 1.40 14.91 -14.74
CA ASN A 128 2.64 15.27 -15.45
C ASN A 128 3.61 14.09 -15.62
N LEU A 129 3.30 12.94 -15.01
CA LEU A 129 4.14 11.75 -15.03
C LEU A 129 3.80 10.91 -16.26
N ALA A 130 4.75 10.72 -17.17
CA ALA A 130 4.48 9.97 -18.39
C ALA A 130 4.22 8.49 -18.09
N TYR A 131 3.04 7.97 -18.46
CA TYR A 131 2.71 6.55 -18.27
C TYR A 131 3.77 5.61 -18.86
N SER A 132 4.31 5.95 -20.04
CA SER A 132 5.36 5.18 -20.69
C SER A 132 6.65 5.10 -19.87
N GLU A 133 7.01 6.16 -19.14
CA GLU A 133 8.20 6.18 -18.29
C GLU A 133 8.03 5.29 -17.06
N VAL A 134 6.85 5.31 -16.44
CA VAL A 134 6.50 4.42 -15.32
C VAL A 134 6.57 2.96 -15.76
N VAL A 135 6.01 2.62 -16.93
CA VAL A 135 6.07 1.24 -17.47
C VAL A 135 7.51 0.83 -17.80
N ALA A 136 8.30 1.73 -18.41
CA ALA A 136 9.71 1.46 -18.71
C ALA A 136 10.52 1.24 -17.43
N TRP A 137 10.30 2.06 -16.40
CA TRP A 137 10.89 1.89 -15.08
C TRP A 137 10.53 0.53 -14.47
N HIS A 138 9.25 0.15 -14.48
CA HIS A 138 8.82 -1.14 -13.93
C HIS A 138 9.50 -2.33 -14.64
N LYS A 139 9.57 -2.32 -15.98
CA LYS A 139 10.25 -3.37 -16.76
C LYS A 139 11.73 -3.52 -16.43
N ARG A 140 12.44 -2.40 -16.22
CA ARG A 140 13.86 -2.42 -15.80
C ARG A 140 14.03 -3.10 -14.44
N ASN A 141 13.07 -2.91 -13.53
CA ASN A 141 13.14 -3.41 -12.17
C ASN A 141 12.70 -4.87 -12.01
N ILE A 142 11.78 -5.39 -12.84
CA ILE A 142 11.44 -6.82 -12.88
C ILE A 142 12.63 -7.70 -13.31
N THR A 143 13.47 -7.19 -14.22
CA THR A 143 14.57 -7.97 -14.80
C THR A 143 15.70 -8.25 -13.79
N VAL A 144 15.76 -7.47 -12.71
CA VAL A 144 16.80 -7.58 -11.67
C VAL A 144 16.43 -8.61 -10.59
N THR A 145 15.15 -8.76 -10.26
CA THR A 145 14.68 -9.69 -9.21
C THR A 145 14.66 -11.17 -9.65
N ASN A 146 14.59 -11.46 -10.95
CA ASN A 146 14.62 -12.84 -11.49
C ASN A 146 16.04 -13.41 -11.72
N LYS A 147 17.10 -12.72 -11.27
CA LYS A 147 18.50 -13.16 -11.40
C LYS A 147 19.16 -13.57 -10.07
N ALA A 148 18.39 -13.69 -8.99
CA ALA A 148 18.87 -14.18 -7.69
C ALA A 148 18.35 -15.60 -7.42
#